data_AF-A0A2D4JB47-F1
#
_entry.id   AF-A0A2D4JB47-F1
#
_cell.length_a   1.000
_cell.length_b   1.000
_cell.length_c   1.000
_cell.angle_alpha   90.00
_cell.angle_beta   90.00
_cell.angle_gamma   90.00
#
_symmetry.space_group_name_H-M   'P 1'
#
loop_
_entity.id
_entity.type
_entity.pdbx_description
1 polymer ?
#
loop_
_entity_poly.entity_id
_entity_poly.type
_entity_poly.pdbx_seq_one_letter_code
_entity_poly.pdbx_strand_id
1 'polypeptide(L)'
;AVYLNGRVLRNPYGIGVDFAFAKWQGANIPLHFNPRFHMDKLVLNTFQAGRWGDEQVHKMPFREGEHFEVIFIVTDAGYLILVNRKLLYNFLYRIPPQSVRLIRVGGNLELQSLKVITAAVIGNLILVNGNPFCKYSQKLPPQG
;
A
#
# COMPACT_ATOMS: atom_id res chain seq x y z
N ALA A 1 -6.89 2.40 5.52
CA ALA A 1 -6.28 1.70 4.36
C ALA A 1 -6.29 2.61 3.15
N VAL A 2 -5.40 2.37 2.19
CA VAL A 2 -5.41 2.99 0.86
C VAL A 2 -5.68 1.90 -0.15
N TYR A 3 -6.70 2.11 -0.98
CA TYR A 3 -7.08 1.22 -2.06
C TYR A 3 -6.77 1.90 -3.39
N LEU A 4 -6.14 1.19 -4.32
CA LEU A 4 -6.07 1.62 -5.71
C LEU A 4 -6.32 0.47 -6.67
N ASN A 5 -6.92 0.78 -7.81
CA ASN A 5 -7.02 -0.14 -8.93
C ASN A 5 -6.85 0.58 -10.27
N GLY A 6 -6.51 -0.20 -11.28
CA GLY A 6 -6.25 0.33 -12.60
C GLY A 6 -5.88 -0.75 -13.60
N ARG A 7 -5.26 -0.32 -14.69
CA ARG A 7 -4.71 -1.19 -15.73
C ARG A 7 -3.27 -0.78 -16.03
N VAL A 8 -2.38 -1.75 -16.17
CA VAL A 8 -1.02 -1.51 -16.65
C VAL A 8 -1.09 -1.21 -18.15
N LEU A 9 -0.51 -0.09 -18.58
CA LEU A 9 -0.45 0.25 -20.01
C LEU A 9 0.58 -0.62 -20.74
N ARG A 10 0.53 -0.63 -22.08
CA ARG A 10 1.50 -1.37 -22.91
C ARG A 10 2.90 -0.77 -22.81
N ASN A 11 3.92 -1.60 -22.98
CA ASN A 11 5.35 -1.27 -22.84
C ASN A 11 5.66 -0.43 -21.57
N PRO A 12 5.27 -0.91 -20.37
CA PRO A 12 5.44 -0.13 -19.16
C PRO A 12 6.93 -0.04 -18.77
N TYR A 13 7.42 1.17 -18.47
CA TYR A 13 8.75 1.34 -17.87
C TYR A 13 8.68 1.21 -16.34
N GLY A 14 7.56 1.63 -15.73
CA GLY A 14 7.38 1.59 -14.28
C GLY A 14 5.99 1.99 -13.83
N ILE A 15 5.65 1.57 -12.62
CA ILE A 15 4.56 2.12 -11.82
C ILE A 15 5.17 2.62 -10.50
N GLY A 16 4.59 3.65 -9.90
CA GLY A 16 5.03 4.18 -8.61
C GLY A 16 3.85 4.58 -7.76
N VAL A 17 3.86 4.15 -6.50
CA VAL A 17 3.00 4.69 -5.44
C VAL A 17 3.86 5.15 -4.28
N ASP A 18 3.81 6.46 -4.00
CA ASP A 18 4.54 7.06 -2.89
C ASP A 18 3.58 7.53 -1.82
N PHE A 19 3.83 7.11 -0.59
CA PHE A 19 3.32 7.76 0.61
C PHE A 19 4.31 8.85 0.98
N ALA A 20 3.92 10.12 0.83
CA ALA A 20 4.84 11.25 0.92
C ALA A 20 4.43 12.26 2.00
N PHE A 21 5.44 12.90 2.59
CA PHE A 21 5.26 13.97 3.58
C PHE A 21 4.78 15.28 2.94
N ALA A 22 5.26 15.62 1.74
CA ALA A 22 4.95 16.88 1.06
C ALA A 22 5.10 16.76 -0.47
N LYS A 23 4.59 17.76 -1.19
CA LYS A 23 4.52 17.74 -2.66
C LYS A 23 5.88 18.00 -3.33
N TRP A 24 6.80 18.67 -2.64
CA TRP A 24 8.08 19.10 -3.20
C TRP A 24 9.08 17.94 -3.37
N GLN A 25 10.02 18.10 -4.30
CA GLN A 25 11.01 17.09 -4.65
C GLN A 25 12.03 16.90 -3.52
N GLY A 26 12.24 15.65 -3.10
CA GLY A 26 13.10 15.33 -1.96
C GLY A 26 12.39 15.33 -0.61
N ALA A 27 11.06 15.52 -0.59
CA ALA A 27 10.27 15.29 0.62
C ALA A 27 10.40 13.82 1.06
N ASN A 28 10.37 13.59 2.37
CA ASN A 28 10.40 12.23 2.92
C ASN A 28 9.28 11.38 2.32
N ILE A 29 9.62 10.14 1.96
CA ILE A 29 8.72 9.12 1.42
C ILE A 29 8.75 7.93 2.37
N PRO A 30 7.86 7.87 3.39
CA PRO A 30 7.73 6.72 4.29
C PRO A 30 7.63 5.37 3.57
N LEU A 31 6.88 5.29 2.48
CA LEU A 31 6.76 4.09 1.64
C LEU A 31 6.80 4.47 0.16
N HIS A 32 7.80 3.95 -0.54
CA HIS A 32 7.93 3.96 -1.98
C HIS A 32 7.64 2.55 -2.50
N PHE A 33 6.54 2.38 -3.22
CA PHE A 33 6.14 1.12 -3.87
C PHE A 33 6.41 1.25 -5.37
N ASN A 34 7.42 0.56 -5.89
CA ASN A 34 7.93 0.80 -7.23
C ASN A 34 8.15 -0.48 -8.05
N PRO A 35 7.12 -0.93 -8.78
CA PRO A 35 7.27 -1.88 -9.87
C PRO A 35 8.22 -1.34 -10.96
N ARG A 36 9.33 -2.05 -11.17
CA ARG A 36 10.34 -1.79 -12.21
C ARG A 36 10.26 -2.88 -13.27
N PHE A 37 9.52 -2.63 -14.36
CA PHE A 37 9.26 -3.64 -15.40
C PHE A 37 10.52 -4.07 -16.14
N HIS A 38 11.46 -3.15 -16.38
CA HIS A 38 12.75 -3.46 -16.99
C HIS A 38 13.64 -4.41 -16.15
N MET A 39 13.36 -4.57 -14.85
CA MET A 39 14.07 -5.51 -13.96
C MET A 39 13.21 -6.70 -13.54
N ASP A 40 11.96 -6.77 -14.01
CA ASP A 40 10.95 -7.74 -13.58
C ASP A 40 10.81 -7.87 -12.05
N LYS A 41 10.86 -6.74 -11.34
CA LYS A 41 10.85 -6.69 -9.86
C LYS A 41 9.96 -5.58 -9.33
N LEU A 42 9.42 -5.80 -8.13
CA LEU A 42 8.85 -4.74 -7.30
C LEU A 42 9.88 -4.35 -6.23
N VAL A 43 10.18 -3.07 -6.12
CA VAL A 43 11.04 -2.52 -5.07
C VAL A 43 10.20 -1.73 -4.08
N LEU A 44 10.39 -2.02 -2.79
CA LEU A 44 9.88 -1.23 -1.68
C LEU A 44 11.03 -0.52 -0.98
N ASN A 45 10.88 0.78 -0.70
CA ASN A 45 11.90 1.51 0.04
C ASN A 45 11.30 2.71 0.80
N THR A 46 12.16 3.41 1.53
CA THR A 46 11.89 4.69 2.19
C THR A 46 12.92 5.70 1.71
N PHE A 47 12.47 6.92 1.42
CA PHE A 47 13.35 8.07 1.22
C PHE A 47 13.28 8.97 2.44
N GLN A 48 14.41 9.25 3.08
CA GLN A 48 14.46 10.06 4.29
C GLN A 48 15.70 10.94 4.28
N ALA A 49 15.55 12.22 4.62
CA ALA A 49 16.68 13.14 4.76
C ALA A 49 17.62 13.13 3.54
N GLY A 50 17.02 13.19 2.35
CA GLY A 50 17.76 13.29 1.08
C GLY A 50 18.35 11.99 0.54
N ARG A 51 18.12 10.83 1.18
CA ARG A 51 18.68 9.54 0.74
C ARG A 51 17.65 8.42 0.72
N TRP A 52 17.86 7.46 -0.18
CA TRP A 52 17.18 6.17 -0.17
C TRP A 52 17.78 5.26 0.91
N GLY A 53 16.94 4.47 1.58
CA GLY A 53 17.39 3.40 2.48
C GLY A 53 17.63 2.08 1.75
N ASP A 54 17.63 0.99 2.51
CA ASP A 54 17.82 -0.36 1.95
C ASP A 54 16.60 -0.82 1.16
N GLU A 55 16.80 -1.25 -0.08
CA GLU A 55 15.74 -1.77 -0.93
C GLU A 55 15.22 -3.13 -0.42
N GLN A 56 13.90 -3.32 -0.42
CA GLN A 56 13.27 -4.63 -0.25
C GLN A 56 12.68 -5.05 -1.60
N VAL A 57 13.20 -6.15 -2.14
CA VAL A 57 12.93 -6.57 -3.52
C VAL A 57 12.01 -7.79 -3.53
N HIS A 58 10.95 -7.72 -4.33
CA HIS A 58 9.97 -8.79 -4.50
C HIS A 58 9.79 -9.13 -5.99
N LYS A 59 9.22 -10.31 -6.27
CA LYS A 59 8.82 -10.70 -7.63
C LYS A 59 7.79 -9.71 -8.18
N MET A 60 7.86 -9.44 -9.48
CA MET A 60 6.88 -8.57 -10.15
C MET A 60 5.46 -9.13 -10.01
N PRO A 61 4.52 -8.39 -9.38
CA PRO A 61 3.13 -8.86 -9.25
C PRO A 61 2.21 -8.29 -10.35
N PHE A 62 2.73 -7.45 -11.25
CA PHE A 62 1.98 -6.80 -12.32
C PHE A 62 2.35 -7.40 -13.68
N ARG A 63 1.40 -7.32 -14.62
CA ARG A 63 1.60 -7.75 -16.00
C ARG A 63 1.13 -6.68 -16.96
N GLU A 64 1.85 -6.54 -18.05
CA GLU A 64 1.50 -5.61 -19.12
C GLU A 64 0.07 -5.85 -19.62
N GLY A 65 -0.70 -4.77 -19.78
CA GLY A 65 -2.06 -4.83 -20.27
C GLY A 65 -3.08 -5.37 -19.27
N GLU A 66 -2.68 -5.93 -18.13
CA GLU A 66 -3.60 -6.51 -17.15
C GLU A 66 -4.15 -5.48 -16.17
N HIS A 67 -5.35 -5.77 -15.64
CA HIS A 67 -5.91 -5.05 -14.52
C HIS A 67 -5.18 -5.42 -13.22
N PHE A 68 -5.10 -4.45 -12.31
CA PHE A 68 -4.54 -4.69 -10.99
C PHE A 68 -5.35 -4.01 -9.89
N GLU A 69 -5.21 -4.56 -8.69
CA GLU A 69 -5.67 -3.97 -7.43
C GLU A 69 -4.52 -3.99 -6.43
N VAL A 70 -4.34 -2.90 -5.68
CA VAL A 70 -3.41 -2.84 -4.56
C VAL A 70 -4.11 -2.24 -3.34
N ILE A 71 -3.92 -2.87 -2.20
CA ILE A 71 -4.43 -2.40 -0.90
C ILE A 71 -3.25 -2.25 0.04
N PHE A 72 -3.09 -1.05 0.59
CA PHE A 72 -2.16 -0.75 1.68
C PHE A 72 -2.95 -0.58 2.97
N ILE A 73 -2.80 -1.52 3.89
CA ILE A 73 -3.41 -1.45 5.22
C ILE A 73 -2.35 -0.89 6.18
N VAL A 74 -2.66 0.23 6.81
CA VAL A 74 -1.85 0.82 7.89
C VAL A 74 -2.15 0.02 9.14
N THR A 75 -1.14 -0.62 9.72
CA THR A 75 -1.24 -1.43 10.94
C THR A 75 -0.41 -0.78 12.06
N ASP A 76 -0.31 -1.40 13.22
CA ASP A 76 0.55 -0.85 14.30
C ASP A 76 2.06 -1.03 14.00
N ALA A 77 2.42 -2.00 13.16
CA ALA A 77 3.82 -2.35 12.88
C ALA A 77 4.34 -1.88 11.50
N GLY A 78 3.44 -1.77 10.52
CA GLY A 78 3.84 -1.53 9.14
C GLY A 78 2.68 -1.35 8.16
N TYR A 79 3.04 -1.20 6.90
CA TYR A 79 2.10 -1.25 5.79
C TYR A 79 1.93 -2.69 5.32
N LEU A 80 0.78 -3.30 5.60
CA LEU A 80 0.41 -4.59 5.02
C LEU A 80 -0.08 -4.39 3.60
N ILE A 81 0.62 -5.01 2.64
CA ILE A 81 0.42 -4.79 1.20
C ILE A 81 -0.22 -6.02 0.59
N LEU A 82 -1.38 -5.84 -0.02
CA LEU A 82 -2.04 -6.87 -0.82
C LEU A 82 -2.05 -6.42 -2.28
N VAL A 83 -1.72 -7.33 -3.18
CA VAL A 83 -1.83 -7.13 -4.63
C VAL A 83 -2.75 -8.20 -5.19
N ASN A 84 -3.75 -7.80 -5.97
CA ASN A 84 -4.77 -8.69 -6.54
C ASN A 84 -5.40 -9.61 -5.48
N ARG A 85 -5.75 -9.03 -4.31
CA ARG A 85 -6.34 -9.70 -3.14
C ARG A 85 -5.46 -10.76 -2.47
N LYS A 86 -4.18 -10.87 -2.83
CA LYS A 86 -3.21 -11.77 -2.20
C LYS A 86 -2.22 -10.95 -1.37
N LEU A 87 -1.90 -11.46 -0.17
CA LEU A 87 -0.86 -10.87 0.66
C LEU A 87 0.48 -10.92 -0.09
N LEU A 88 1.08 -9.74 -0.29
CA LEU A 88 2.42 -9.60 -0.83
C LEU A 88 3.43 -9.56 0.32
N TYR A 89 3.29 -8.58 1.21
CA TYR A 89 4.30 -8.31 2.23
C TYR A 89 3.80 -7.37 3.34
N ASN A 90 4.47 -7.37 4.50
CA ASN A 90 4.29 -6.37 5.56
C ASN A 90 5.55 -5.48 5.66
N PHE A 91 5.49 -4.28 5.08
CA PHE A 91 6.62 -3.35 5.11
C PHE A 91 6.65 -2.58 6.43
N LEU A 92 7.58 -2.95 7.31
CA LEU A 92 7.73 -2.34 8.63
C LEU A 92 8.06 -0.84 8.54
N TYR A 93 7.55 -0.05 9.47
CA TYR A 93 7.77 1.38 9.49
C TYR A 93 9.24 1.74 9.70
N ARG A 94 9.80 2.53 8.77
CA ARG A 94 11.08 3.24 8.95
C ARG A 94 10.88 4.71 9.35
N ILE A 95 9.72 5.26 9.01
CA ILE A 95 9.24 6.60 9.39
C ILE A 95 7.82 6.43 9.96
N PRO A 96 7.43 7.16 11.02
CA PRO A 96 6.07 7.10 11.56
C PRO A 96 5.00 7.35 10.48
N PRO A 97 3.98 6.48 10.35
CA PRO A 97 2.97 6.60 9.29
C PRO A 97 2.14 7.89 9.39
N GLN A 98 2.06 8.49 10.59
CA GLN A 98 1.40 9.77 10.85
C GLN A 98 2.08 10.95 10.15
N SER A 99 3.29 10.77 9.60
CA SER A 99 3.98 11.79 8.78
C SER A 99 3.43 11.90 7.36
N VAL A 100 2.73 10.88 6.85
CA VAL A 100 2.20 10.91 5.48
C VAL A 100 1.14 12.02 5.36
N ARG A 101 1.19 12.80 4.29
CA ARG A 101 0.20 13.85 3.98
C ARG A 101 -0.47 13.65 2.63
N LEU A 102 0.16 12.91 1.72
CA LEU A 102 -0.35 12.68 0.38
C LEU A 102 0.14 11.36 -0.19
N ILE A 103 -0.64 10.85 -1.14
CA ILE A 103 -0.32 9.65 -1.91
C ILE A 103 -0.11 10.10 -3.35
N ARG A 104 1.06 9.81 -3.91
CA ARG A 104 1.36 10.06 -5.32
C ARG A 104 1.29 8.75 -6.07
N VAL A 105 0.59 8.75 -7.19
CA VAL A 105 0.55 7.61 -8.11
C VAL A 105 1.05 8.10 -9.47
N GLY A 106 1.94 7.34 -10.10
CA GLY A 106 2.51 7.69 -11.40
C GLY A 106 3.09 6.49 -12.13
N GLY A 107 3.59 6.74 -13.33
CA GLY A 107 4.11 5.73 -14.25
C GLY A 107 3.08 5.32 -15.32
N ASN A 108 3.31 4.18 -15.97
CA ASN A 108 2.52 3.68 -17.09
C ASN A 108 1.30 2.89 -16.63
N LEU A 109 0.31 3.60 -16.10
CA LEU A 109 -0.98 3.02 -15.76
C LEU A 109 -2.15 3.91 -16.20
N GLU A 110 -3.29 3.27 -16.41
CA GLU A 110 -4.59 3.91 -16.34
C GLU A 110 -5.10 3.75 -14.90
N LEU A 111 -5.21 4.84 -14.15
CA LEU A 111 -5.75 4.82 -12.79
C LEU A 111 -7.27 4.87 -12.85
N GLN A 112 -7.93 3.83 -12.33
CA GLN A 112 -9.39 3.77 -12.30
C GLN A 112 -9.96 4.24 -10.97
N SER A 113 -9.29 3.93 -9.86
CA SER A 113 -9.73 4.37 -8.55
C SER A 113 -8.56 4.53 -7.59
N LEU A 114 -8.63 5.56 -6.76
CA LEU A 114 -7.82 5.72 -5.56
C LEU A 114 -8.77 6.12 -4.42
N LYS A 115 -8.79 5.34 -3.35
CA LYS A 115 -9.63 5.57 -2.18
C LYS A 115 -8.80 5.53 -0.92
N VAL A 116 -8.94 6.57 -0.09
CA VAL A 116 -8.46 6.55 1.28
C VAL A 116 -9.62 6.14 2.17
N ILE A 117 -9.51 4.97 2.77
CA ILE A 117 -10.54 4.40 3.64
C ILE A 117 -10.07 4.63 5.08
N THR A 118 -10.67 5.60 5.75
CA THR A 118 -10.54 5.79 7.18
C THR A 118 -11.62 4.98 7.88
N ALA A 119 -11.25 4.25 8.93
CA ALA A 119 -12.25 3.80 9.90
C ALA A 119 -12.48 4.98 10.85
N ALA A 120 -13.74 5.31 11.13
CA ALA A 120 -14.03 6.13 12.30
C ALA A 120 -13.61 5.31 13.52
N VAL A 121 -12.62 5.80 14.29
CA VAL A 121 -12.29 5.21 15.58
C VAL A 121 -13.38 5.66 16.56
N ILE A 122 -14.44 4.87 16.68
CA ILE A 122 -15.26 4.87 17.89
C ILE A 122 -14.71 3.70 18.72
N GLY A 123 -14.34 3.99 19.97
CA GLY A 123 -13.56 3.11 20.86
C GLY A 123 -13.64 1.61 20.57
N ASN A 124 -12.48 1.01 20.30
CA ASN A 124 -12.28 -0.43 20.07
C ASN A 124 -13.12 -1.10 18.96
N LEU A 125 -13.74 -0.35 18.05
CA LEU A 125 -14.41 -0.90 16.87
C LEU A 125 -13.83 -0.28 15.60
N ILE A 126 -13.08 -1.05 14.81
CA ILE A 126 -12.73 -0.67 13.44
C ILE A 126 -14.01 -0.86 12.60
N LEU A 127 -14.79 0.22 12.43
CA LEU A 127 -15.85 0.25 11.43
C LEU A 127 -15.22 0.34 10.04
N VAL A 128 -15.02 -0.81 9.39
CA VAL A 128 -14.82 -0.86 7.94
C VAL A 128 -16.21 -0.83 7.32
N ASN A 129 -16.61 0.29 6.72
CA ASN A 129 -17.86 0.34 5.96
C ASN A 129 -17.75 -0.55 4.73
N GLY A 130 -18.19 -1.80 4.88
CA GLY A 130 -18.21 -2.83 3.85
C GLY A 130 -18.96 -4.08 4.32
N ASN A 131 -20.29 -4.05 4.19
CA ASN A 131 -21.24 -5.18 4.16
C ASN A 131 -21.30 -6.13 5.41
N PRO A 132 -22.45 -6.28 6.10
CA PRO A 132 -22.52 -6.83 7.47
C PRO A 132 -22.60 -8.37 7.57
N PHE A 133 -22.14 -9.15 6.59
CA PHE A 133 -22.20 -10.61 6.66
C PHE A 133 -20.82 -11.24 6.81
N CYS A 134 -20.30 -11.24 8.04
CA CYS A 134 -19.36 -12.25 8.52
C CYS A 134 -19.43 -12.31 10.05
N LYS A 135 -20.31 -13.19 10.57
CA LYS A 135 -20.33 -13.54 11.99
C LYS A 135 -19.08 -14.37 12.31
N TYR A 136 -18.13 -13.81 13.06
CA TYR A 136 -17.18 -14.63 13.82
C TYR A 136 -17.83 -15.00 15.15
N SER A 137 -18.10 -16.28 15.35
CA SER A 137 -18.49 -16.83 16.64
C SER A 137 -17.26 -16.85 17.55
N GLN A 138 -17.25 -16.00 18.58
CA GLN A 138 -16.33 -16.16 19.70
C GLN A 138 -16.89 -17.23 20.64
N LYS A 139 -16.16 -18.33 20.81
CA LYS A 139 -16.33 -19.23 21.96
C LYS A 139 -15.67 -18.56 23.16
N LEU A 140 -16.42 -18.36 24.24
CA LEU A 140 -15.90 -17.93 25.54
C LEU A 140 -14.97 -19.02 26.12
N PRO A 141 -13.88 -18.67 26.82
CA PRO A 141 -13.07 -19.65 27.54
C PRO A 141 -13.82 -20.17 28.78
N PRO A 142 -13.55 -21.42 29.22
CA PRO A 142 -14.18 -21.98 30.41
C PRO A 142 -13.74 -21.19 31.65
N GLN A 143 -14.71 -20.84 32.49
CA GLN A 143 -14.43 -20.27 33.80
C GLN A 143 -14.01 -21.41 34.73
N GLY A 144 -12.82 -21.26 35.32
CA GLY A 144 -12.38 -21.96 36.51
C GLY A 144 -12.40 -21.00 37.69
#